data_AF-A0A7J9R685-F1
#
_entry.id   AF-A0A7J9R685-F1
#
_cell.length_a   1.000
_cell.length_b   1.000
_cell.length_c   1.000
_cell.angle_alpha   90.00
_cell.angle_beta   90.00
_cell.angle_gamma   90.00
#
_symmetry.space_group_name_H-M   'P 1'
#
loop_
_entity.id
_entity.type
_entity.pdbx_description
1 polymer ?
#
loop_
_entity_poly.entity_id
_entity_poly.type
_entity_poly.pdbx_seq_one_letter_code
_entity_poly.pdbx_strand_id
1 'polypeptide(L)'
;MSEEVKSHLFAIRTTGGQEKVVMRLLEAKANADKINIQSVLLVDNLKGYVVIEAINPSDAYMAVEGVRHIRGQLRGELEFKDIEGYLVKKSTVSQLAVDNVIEITGGPFKGMKATITRIDADKEEATVVLLDA
;
A
#
# COMPACT_ATOMS: atom_id res chain seq x y z
N MET A 1 -10.41 32.14 -12.48
CA MET A 1 -9.20 31.31 -12.64
C MET A 1 -9.15 30.44 -11.39
N SER A 2 -9.38 29.15 -11.50
CA SER A 2 -9.23 28.22 -10.37
C SER A 2 -7.75 28.10 -10.06
N GLU A 3 -7.33 28.56 -8.89
CA GLU A 3 -5.98 28.29 -8.40
C GLU A 3 -5.82 26.77 -8.24
N GLU A 4 -4.76 26.21 -8.81
CA GLU A 4 -4.38 24.82 -8.58
C GLU A 4 -3.93 24.69 -7.13
N VAL A 5 -4.78 24.07 -6.30
CA VAL A 5 -4.42 23.77 -4.91
C VAL A 5 -3.46 22.59 -4.94
N LYS A 6 -2.18 22.86 -4.66
CA LYS A 6 -1.13 21.85 -4.59
C LYS A 6 -1.21 21.12 -3.24
N SER A 7 -1.34 19.79 -3.27
CA SER A 7 -1.16 18.94 -2.08
C SER A 7 0.30 18.50 -1.95
N HIS A 8 0.67 18.15 -0.72
CA HIS A 8 2.02 17.76 -0.33
C HIS A 8 2.00 16.37 0.31
N LEU A 9 3.04 15.57 0.04
CA LEU A 9 3.15 14.20 0.51
C LEU A 9 4.25 14.10 1.58
N PHE A 10 3.92 13.46 2.71
CA PHE A 10 4.82 13.33 3.85
C PHE A 10 4.99 11.88 4.25
N ALA A 11 6.23 11.38 4.24
CA ALA A 11 6.54 10.06 4.78
C ALA A 11 6.64 10.09 6.30
N ILE A 12 5.77 9.33 6.96
CA ILE A 12 5.72 9.21 8.42
C ILE A 12 6.29 7.86 8.83
N ARG A 13 7.37 7.89 9.62
CA ARG A 13 8.03 6.70 10.14
C ARG A 13 7.16 6.08 11.24
N THR A 14 6.95 4.77 11.13
CA THR A 14 6.18 3.97 12.07
C THR A 14 7.06 2.89 12.71
N THR A 15 6.48 2.18 13.68
CA THR A 15 7.07 0.93 14.17
C THR A 15 6.78 -0.15 13.12
N GLY A 16 7.82 -0.86 12.66
CA GLY A 16 7.65 -1.89 11.63
C GLY A 16 6.59 -2.93 12.00
N GLY A 17 5.71 -3.25 11.06
CA GLY A 17 4.57 -4.16 11.26
C GLY A 17 3.34 -3.51 11.91
N GLN A 18 3.39 -2.22 12.28
CA GLN A 18 2.27 -1.47 12.86
C GLN A 18 1.65 -0.47 11.89
N GLU A 19 2.02 -0.50 10.60
CA GLU A 19 1.61 0.49 9.60
C GLU A 19 0.09 0.54 9.44
N LYS A 20 -0.57 -0.63 9.38
CA LYS A 20 -2.05 -0.72 9.33
C LYS A 20 -2.72 -0.20 10.60
N VAL A 21 -2.10 -0.39 11.76
CA VAL A 21 -2.61 0.15 13.03
C VAL A 21 -2.49 1.66 13.04
N VAL A 22 -1.33 2.20 12.61
CA VAL A 22 -1.12 3.65 12.50
C VAL A 22 -2.12 4.28 11.53
N MET A 23 -2.38 3.69 10.36
CA MET A 23 -3.39 4.21 9.44
C MET A 23 -4.77 4.37 10.09
N ARG A 24 -5.24 3.34 10.82
CA ARG A 24 -6.53 3.39 11.52
C ARG A 24 -6.58 4.45 12.61
N LEU A 25 -5.47 4.64 13.33
CA LEU A 25 -5.37 5.68 14.35
C LEU A 25 -5.36 7.08 13.73
N LEU A 26 -4.66 7.26 12.61
CA LEU A 26 -4.64 8.52 11.87
C LEU A 26 -6.03 8.86 11.32
N GLU A 27 -6.72 7.89 10.70
CA GLU A 27 -8.09 8.06 10.22
C GLU A 27 -9.05 8.44 11.37
N ALA A 28 -9.02 7.70 12.48
CA ALA A 28 -9.87 7.97 13.63
C ALA A 28 -9.62 9.37 14.22
N LYS A 29 -8.34 9.76 14.36
CA LYS A 29 -7.95 11.08 14.88
C LYS A 29 -8.34 12.20 13.91
N ALA A 30 -8.04 12.07 12.62
CA ALA A 30 -8.37 13.08 11.62
C ALA A 30 -9.87 13.35 11.57
N ASN A 31 -10.69 12.29 11.66
CA ASN A 31 -12.15 12.42 11.71
C ASN A 31 -12.65 13.06 13.02
N ALA A 32 -12.10 12.66 14.17
CA ALA A 32 -12.51 13.18 15.47
C ALA A 32 -12.14 14.66 15.64
N ASP A 33 -10.92 15.02 15.28
CA ASP A 33 -10.35 16.37 15.45
C ASP A 33 -10.62 17.27 14.23
N LYS A 34 -11.28 16.75 13.18
CA LYS A 34 -11.56 17.42 11.91
C LYS A 34 -10.31 17.99 11.23
N ILE A 35 -9.23 17.20 11.22
CA ILE A 35 -7.95 17.58 10.63
C ILE A 35 -8.03 17.40 9.11
N ASN A 36 -7.63 18.43 8.36
CA ASN A 36 -7.78 18.48 6.91
C ASN A 36 -6.63 17.81 6.16
N ILE A 37 -6.49 16.50 6.32
CA ILE A 37 -5.64 15.66 5.46
C ILE A 37 -6.48 15.01 4.36
N GLN A 38 -5.93 14.87 3.17
CA GLN A 38 -6.65 14.36 2.00
C GLN A 38 -6.60 12.83 1.94
N SER A 39 -5.45 12.25 2.32
CA SER A 39 -5.29 10.80 2.32
C SER A 39 -4.21 10.31 3.29
N VAL A 40 -4.33 9.05 3.70
CA VAL A 40 -3.27 8.27 4.35
C VAL A 40 -3.09 7.00 3.54
N LEU A 41 -1.89 6.78 3.03
CA LEU A 41 -1.54 5.67 2.15
C LEU A 41 -0.57 4.73 2.84
N LEU A 42 -0.91 3.44 2.84
CA LEU A 42 0.02 2.36 3.11
C LEU A 42 0.67 1.93 1.81
N VAL A 43 2.00 1.93 1.80
CA VAL A 43 2.80 1.40 0.69
C VAL A 43 3.33 0.03 1.11
N ASP A 44 2.79 -1.06 0.55
CA ASP A 44 3.10 -2.44 0.97
C ASP A 44 4.60 -2.78 0.92
N ASN A 45 5.35 -2.17 -0.01
CA ASN A 45 6.79 -2.38 -0.16
C ASN A 45 7.66 -1.43 0.70
N LEU A 46 7.07 -0.47 1.40
CA LEU A 46 7.78 0.50 2.25
C LEU A 46 7.51 0.19 3.73
N LYS A 47 8.22 -0.82 4.24
CA LYS A 47 8.09 -1.24 5.65
C LYS A 47 8.48 -0.12 6.60
N GLY A 48 7.68 0.07 7.65
CA GLY A 48 7.92 1.06 8.70
C GLY A 48 7.58 2.49 8.30
N TYR A 49 6.78 2.70 7.24
CA TYR A 49 6.29 4.03 6.87
C TYR A 49 4.82 4.00 6.44
N VAL A 50 4.17 5.15 6.59
CA VAL A 50 2.90 5.51 5.94
C VAL A 50 3.08 6.87 5.28
N VAL A 51 2.33 7.17 4.23
CA VAL A 51 2.36 8.48 3.54
C VAL A 51 1.09 9.24 3.88
N ILE A 52 1.22 10.51 4.25
CA ILE A 52 0.09 11.42 4.46
C ILE A 52 0.10 12.47 3.35
N GLU A 53 -1.06 12.70 2.75
CA GLU A 53 -1.29 13.81 1.83
C GLU A 53 -2.03 14.95 2.56
N ALA A 54 -1.48 16.15 2.49
CA ALA A 54 -2.10 17.34 3.06
C ALA A 54 -1.85 18.58 2.19
N ILE A 55 -2.83 19.47 2.09
CA ILE A 55 -2.66 20.81 1.49
C ILE A 55 -1.75 21.67 2.38
N ASN A 56 -1.95 21.64 3.70
CA ASN A 56 -1.10 22.36 4.64
C ASN A 56 -0.20 21.38 5.40
N PRO A 57 1.13 21.61 5.44
CA PRO A 57 2.05 20.80 6.26
C PRO A 57 1.67 20.76 7.75
N SER A 58 1.03 21.81 8.27
CA SER A 58 0.52 21.86 9.64
C SER A 58 -0.54 20.81 9.92
N ASP A 59 -1.42 20.52 8.96
CA ASP A 59 -2.49 19.53 9.11
C ASP A 59 -1.90 18.12 9.21
N ALA A 60 -0.86 17.81 8.42
CA ALA A 60 -0.11 16.58 8.54
C ALA A 60 0.59 16.44 9.91
N TYR A 61 1.18 17.53 10.42
CA TYR A 61 1.81 17.55 11.75
C TYR A 61 0.79 17.27 12.86
N MET A 62 -0.36 17.96 12.83
CA MET A 62 -1.44 17.76 13.78
C MET A 62 -2.00 16.33 13.74
N ALA A 63 -2.07 15.73 12.55
CA ALA A 63 -2.55 14.36 12.37
C ALA A 63 -1.65 13.34 13.08
N VAL A 64 -0.33 13.53 13.05
CA VAL A 64 0.63 12.56 13.60
C VAL A 64 0.92 12.76 15.09
N GLU A 65 0.63 13.93 15.63
CA GLU A 65 0.94 14.27 17.03
C GLU A 65 0.21 13.34 18.02
N GLY A 66 0.96 12.78 18.96
CA GLY A 66 0.42 11.91 20.01
C GLY A 66 -0.04 10.52 19.55
N VAL A 67 0.10 10.18 18.27
CA VAL A 67 -0.33 8.88 17.75
C VAL A 67 0.70 7.80 18.09
N ARG A 68 0.23 6.70 18.69
CA ARG A 68 1.09 5.57 19.05
C ARG A 68 1.74 4.95 17.81
N HIS A 69 2.94 4.39 18.02
CA HIS A 69 3.78 3.76 17.00
C HIS A 69 4.37 4.69 15.94
N ILE A 70 4.01 5.98 15.90
CA ILE A 70 4.73 6.97 15.10
C ILE A 70 6.09 7.26 15.75
N ARG A 71 7.13 7.32 14.92
CA ARG A 71 8.53 7.53 15.32
C ARG A 71 9.11 8.83 14.76
N GLY A 72 8.30 9.60 14.05
CA GLY A 72 8.66 10.87 13.44
C GLY A 72 8.32 10.93 11.96
N GLN A 73 8.66 12.04 11.33
CA GLN A 73 8.49 12.30 9.91
C GLN A 73 9.86 12.32 9.21
N LEU A 74 9.93 11.82 7.97
CA LEU A 74 11.11 11.97 7.13
C LEU A 74 11.27 13.45 6.73
N ARG A 75 12.49 13.96 6.71
CA ARG A 75 12.73 15.36 6.32
C ARG A 75 12.40 15.56 4.84
N GLY A 76 11.66 16.64 4.56
CA GLY A 76 11.25 17.00 3.21
C GLY A 76 9.91 16.40 2.80
N GLU A 77 9.43 16.86 1.65
CA GLU A 77 8.24 16.35 0.98
C GLU A 77 8.63 15.24 0.00
N LEU A 78 7.74 14.26 -0.17
CA LEU A 78 7.83 13.32 -1.27
C LEU A 78 7.25 13.95 -2.53
N GLU A 79 7.88 13.69 -3.67
CA GLU A 79 7.28 13.96 -4.96
C GLU A 79 6.35 12.81 -5.36
N PHE A 80 5.33 13.09 -6.19
CA PHE A 80 4.43 12.05 -6.67
C PHE A 80 5.18 10.90 -7.37
N LYS A 81 6.23 11.23 -8.14
CA LYS A 81 7.11 10.26 -8.81
C LYS A 81 7.75 9.26 -7.84
N ASP A 82 7.96 9.64 -6.58
CA ASP A 82 8.58 8.80 -5.56
C ASP A 82 7.60 7.72 -5.06
N ILE A 83 6.29 7.97 -5.19
CA ILE A 83 5.23 7.05 -4.76
C ILE A 83 4.49 6.35 -5.91
N GLU A 84 4.60 6.86 -7.13
CA GLU A 84 3.87 6.39 -8.32
C GLU A 84 4.01 4.88 -8.55
N GLY A 85 5.24 4.35 -8.46
CA GLY A 85 5.52 2.92 -8.65
C GLY A 85 4.83 2.00 -7.64
N TYR A 86 4.39 2.54 -6.50
CA TYR A 86 3.65 1.78 -5.48
C TYR A 86 2.13 1.88 -5.64
N LEU A 87 1.62 2.89 -6.34
CA LEU A 87 0.20 3.03 -6.66
C LEU A 87 -0.23 2.04 -7.77
N VAL A 88 0.73 1.53 -8.54
CA VAL A 88 0.49 0.51 -9.55
C VAL A 88 0.39 -0.86 -8.89
N LYS A 89 -0.83 -1.28 -8.55
CA LYS A 89 -1.12 -2.68 -8.21
C LYS A 89 -0.93 -3.53 -9.47
N LYS A 90 0.26 -4.10 -9.65
CA LYS A 90 0.49 -5.11 -10.70
C LYS A 90 -0.41 -6.30 -10.37
N SER A 91 -1.34 -6.66 -11.26
CA SER A 91 -2.15 -7.86 -11.09
C SER A 91 -1.21 -9.08 -11.00
N THR A 92 -1.32 -9.87 -9.93
CA THR A 92 -0.52 -11.09 -9.78
C THR A 92 -0.77 -12.03 -10.97
N VAL A 93 -2.00 -12.03 -11.49
CA VAL A 93 -2.41 -12.81 -12.66
C VAL A 93 -1.86 -12.24 -13.97
N SER A 94 -1.65 -10.93 -14.08
CA SER A 94 -1.02 -10.33 -15.28
C SER A 94 0.43 -10.76 -15.50
N GLN A 95 1.08 -11.33 -14.49
CA GLN A 95 2.44 -11.89 -14.58
C GLN A 95 2.42 -13.37 -14.96
N LEU A 96 1.25 -14.01 -14.96
CA LEU A 96 1.09 -15.41 -15.30
C LEU A 96 0.92 -15.55 -16.81
N ALA A 97 1.51 -16.59 -17.36
CA ALA A 97 1.27 -17.01 -18.75
C ALA A 97 0.83 -18.47 -18.77
N VAL A 98 0.00 -18.81 -19.76
CA VAL A 98 -0.35 -20.21 -20.03
C VAL A 98 0.95 -20.98 -20.32
N ASP A 99 0.99 -22.25 -19.91
CA ASP A 99 2.15 -23.15 -20.00
C ASP A 99 3.33 -22.80 -19.08
N ASN A 100 3.24 -21.74 -18.26
CA ASN A 100 4.24 -21.49 -17.23
C ASN A 100 4.08 -22.45 -16.05
N VAL A 101 5.24 -22.84 -15.50
CA VAL A 101 5.33 -23.61 -14.27
C VAL A 101 5.40 -22.67 -13.08
N ILE A 102 4.51 -22.86 -12.12
CA ILE A 102 4.42 -22.10 -10.88
C ILE A 102 4.52 -23.04 -9.66
N GLU A 103 4.73 -22.45 -8.48
CA GLU A 103 4.64 -23.16 -7.21
C GLU A 103 3.47 -22.60 -6.40
N ILE A 104 2.66 -23.49 -5.83
CA ILE A 104 1.53 -23.11 -4.97
C ILE A 104 2.08 -22.77 -3.58
N THR A 105 1.86 -21.54 -3.08
CA THR A 105 2.44 -21.09 -1.81
C THR A 105 1.50 -21.20 -0.60
N GLY A 106 0.25 -21.64 -0.79
CA GLY A 106 -0.77 -21.75 0.25
C GLY A 106 -1.84 -22.82 -0.03
N GLY A 107 -2.64 -23.15 0.99
CA GLY A 107 -3.70 -24.15 0.89
C GLY A 107 -3.20 -25.61 0.89
N PRO A 108 -4.09 -26.57 0.58
CA PRO A 108 -3.79 -28.01 0.64
C PRO A 108 -2.65 -28.48 -0.28
N PHE A 109 -2.39 -27.76 -1.37
CA PHE A 109 -1.36 -28.10 -2.38
C PHE A 109 -0.08 -27.26 -2.23
N LYS A 110 0.14 -26.63 -1.07
CA LYS A 110 1.31 -25.80 -0.81
C LYS A 110 2.62 -26.57 -1.05
N GLY A 111 3.53 -25.97 -1.82
CA GLY A 111 4.84 -26.52 -2.20
C GLY A 111 4.82 -27.34 -3.49
N MET A 112 3.63 -27.63 -4.05
CA MET A 112 3.54 -28.38 -5.30
C MET A 112 3.76 -27.45 -6.50
N LYS A 113 4.40 -28.00 -7.54
CA LYS A 113 4.53 -27.32 -8.83
C LYS A 113 3.30 -27.60 -9.68
N ALA A 114 2.91 -26.63 -10.50
CA ALA A 114 1.77 -26.77 -11.40
C ALA A 114 1.99 -25.98 -12.69
N THR A 115 1.41 -26.44 -13.79
CA THR A 115 1.38 -25.73 -15.07
C THR A 115 0.05 -24.99 -15.21
N ILE A 116 0.10 -23.74 -15.62
CA ILE A 116 -1.10 -22.92 -15.86
C ILE A 116 -1.77 -23.34 -17.17
N THR A 117 -3.06 -23.63 -17.11
CA THR A 117 -3.88 -24.02 -18.28
C THR A 117 -4.84 -22.92 -18.74
N ARG A 118 -5.33 -22.10 -17.81
CA ARG A 118 -6.22 -20.98 -18.11
C ARG A 118 -6.01 -19.84 -17.13
N ILE A 119 -6.12 -18.62 -17.63
CA ILE A 119 -6.08 -17.39 -16.85
C ILE A 119 -7.41 -16.66 -17.02
N ASP A 120 -8.01 -16.26 -15.90
CA ASP A 120 -9.20 -15.42 -15.83
C ASP A 120 -8.80 -14.11 -15.13
N ALA A 121 -8.46 -13.10 -15.93
CA ALA A 121 -7.91 -11.83 -15.43
C ALA A 121 -8.97 -11.01 -14.67
N ASP A 122 -10.24 -11.10 -15.05
CA ASP A 122 -11.34 -10.38 -14.42
C ASP A 122 -11.62 -10.91 -13.00
N LYS A 123 -11.43 -12.22 -12.80
CA LYS A 123 -11.62 -12.87 -11.50
C LYS A 123 -10.35 -12.95 -10.65
N GLU A 124 -9.20 -12.53 -11.18
CA GLU A 124 -7.89 -12.78 -10.59
C GLU A 124 -7.65 -14.28 -10.26
N GLU A 125 -8.08 -15.20 -11.15
CA GLU A 125 -7.97 -16.65 -10.97
C GLU A 125 -7.12 -17.32 -12.08
N ALA A 126 -6.40 -18.38 -11.71
CA ALA A 126 -5.70 -19.24 -12.67
C ALA A 126 -6.06 -20.71 -12.43
N THR A 127 -6.40 -21.42 -13.51
CA THR A 127 -6.59 -22.87 -13.48
C THR A 127 -5.25 -23.55 -13.75
N VAL A 128 -4.84 -24.45 -12.88
CA VAL A 128 -3.53 -25.11 -12.93
C VAL A 128 -3.67 -26.62 -12.90
N VAL A 129 -2.69 -27.32 -13.46
CA VAL A 129 -2.54 -28.77 -13.40
C VAL A 129 -1.25 -29.08 -12.65
N LEU A 130 -1.35 -29.84 -11.57
CA LEU A 130 -0.19 -30.22 -10.76
C LEU A 130 0.80 -31.05 -11.59
N LEU A 131 2.08 -30.68 -11.52
CA LEU A 131 3.17 -31.42 -12.12
C LEU A 131 3.67 -32.44 -11.11
N ASP A 132 3.22 -33.68 -11.28
CA ASP A 132 3.51 -34.88 -10.49
C ASP A 132 3.17 -34.78 -8.99
N ALA A 133 2.40 -35.78 -8.53
CA ALA A 133 2.19 -36.05 -7.11
C ALA A 133 3.29 -36.99 -6.59
#